data_AF-A0A6V8LGT3-F1
#
_entry.id   AF-A0A6V8LGT3-F1
#
_cell.length_a   1.000
_cell.length_b   1.000
_cell.length_c   1.000
_cell.angle_alpha   90.00
_cell.angle_beta   90.00
_cell.angle_gamma   90.00
#
_symmetry.space_group_name_H-M   'P 1'
#
loop_
_entity.id
_entity.type
_entity.pdbx_description
1 polymer ?
#
loop_
_entity_poly.entity_id
_entity_poly.type
_entity_poly.pdbx_seq_one_letter_code
_entity_poly.pdbx_strand_id
1 'polypeptide(L)'
;MTPSGRESGRRRYDEADLRRIAVIQLCQNTALMSLDEIRVVLAGGDQTQGWREAVQGRLQACDEQLARLSSARAYLAHVLECPSEDPVQQCPYLAKEIDEHLTQAPSRQARRAVR
;
A
#
# COMPACT_ATOMS: atom_id res chain seq x y z
N MET A 1 5.94 22.07 -7.93
CA MET A 1 6.58 22.93 -6.92
C MET A 1 7.61 23.78 -7.63
N THR A 2 7.58 25.09 -7.40
CA THR A 2 8.48 26.04 -8.06
C THR A 2 9.39 26.64 -6.99
N PRO A 3 10.71 26.62 -7.16
CA PRO A 3 11.62 27.25 -6.18
C PRO A 3 11.34 28.75 -6.07
N SER A 4 11.54 29.32 -4.88
CA SER A 4 11.45 30.77 -4.60
C SER A 4 12.33 31.64 -5.48
N GLY A 5 13.44 31.10 -6.00
CA GLY A 5 14.25 31.83 -6.96
C GLY A 5 15.33 31.01 -7.67
N ARG A 6 16.12 31.72 -8.48
CA ARG A 6 17.34 31.19 -9.10
C ARG A 6 18.46 32.21 -8.98
N GLU A 7 19.67 31.73 -8.70
CA GLU A 7 20.88 32.55 -8.69
C GLU A 7 21.96 31.84 -9.50
N SER A 8 22.54 32.54 -10.48
CA SER A 8 23.55 32.00 -11.40
C SER A 8 23.16 30.63 -11.99
N GLY A 9 21.89 30.48 -12.36
CA GLY A 9 21.33 29.25 -12.94
C GLY A 9 20.95 28.15 -11.93
N ARG A 10 21.33 28.26 -10.66
CA ARG A 10 21.00 27.28 -9.60
C ARG A 10 19.67 27.64 -8.92
N ARG A 11 18.89 26.61 -8.54
CA ARG A 11 17.64 26.79 -7.77
C ARG A 11 18.01 27.26 -6.36
N ARG A 12 17.33 28.29 -5.87
CA ARG A 12 17.37 28.70 -4.46
C ARG A 12 16.05 28.30 -3.80
N TYR A 13 16.15 27.83 -2.56
CA TYR A 13 15.02 27.47 -1.73
C TYR A 13 15.05 28.37 -0.50
N ASP A 14 13.93 28.99 -0.19
CA ASP A 14 13.75 29.76 1.03
C ASP A 14 13.21 28.86 2.15
N GLU A 15 12.93 29.44 3.31
CA GLU A 15 12.41 28.66 4.44
C GLU A 15 11.04 28.03 4.14
N ALA A 16 10.19 28.70 3.36
CA ALA A 16 8.87 28.18 2.99
C ALA A 16 8.98 26.97 2.05
N ASP A 17 9.91 27.02 1.09
CA ASP A 17 10.25 25.90 0.22
C ASP A 17 10.76 24.71 1.03
N LEU A 18 11.67 24.94 1.98
CA LEU A 18 12.21 23.88 2.84
C LEU A 18 11.12 23.24 3.71
N ARG A 19 10.21 24.03 4.28
CA ARG A 19 9.05 23.51 5.03
C ARG A 19 8.16 22.64 4.13
N ARG A 20 7.91 23.05 2.89
CA ARG A 20 7.10 22.28 1.94
C ARG A 20 7.77 20.95 1.57
N ILE A 21 9.10 20.95 1.37
CA ILE A 21 9.90 19.74 1.15
C ILE A 21 9.80 18.80 2.37
N ALA A 22 9.94 19.33 3.58
CA ALA A 22 9.83 18.54 4.81
C ALA A 22 8.45 17.87 4.93
N VAL A 23 7.37 18.56 4.60
CA VAL A 23 6.01 17.97 4.55
C VAL A 23 5.93 16.84 3.53
N ILE A 24 6.49 17.01 2.33
CA ILE A 24 6.52 15.95 1.31
C ILE A 24 7.24 14.71 1.86
N GLN A 25 8.41 14.88 2.47
CA GLN A 25 9.19 13.79 3.02
C GLN A 25 8.45 13.06 4.15
N LEU A 26 7.78 13.79 5.04
CA LEU A 26 6.95 13.20 6.09
C LEU A 26 5.80 12.39 5.51
N CYS A 27 5.07 12.93 4.53
CA CYS A 27 3.97 12.23 3.90
C CYS A 27 4.43 10.96 3.17
N GLN A 28 5.57 10.99 2.45
CA GLN A 28 6.09 9.81 1.76
C GLN A 28 6.60 8.74 2.73
N ASN A 29 7.43 9.14 3.69
CA ASN A 29 8.17 8.19 4.53
C ASN A 29 7.35 7.68 5.71
N THR A 30 6.45 8.51 6.25
CA THR A 30 5.66 8.17 7.44
C THR A 30 4.23 7.81 7.07
N ALA A 31 3.56 8.65 6.29
CA ALA A 31 2.16 8.42 5.90
C ALA A 31 2.01 7.50 4.69
N LEU A 32 3.13 7.02 4.11
CA LEU A 32 3.18 6.14 2.94
C LEU A 32 2.45 6.69 1.71
N MET A 33 2.27 8.01 1.62
CA MET A 33 1.48 8.66 0.57
C MET A 33 2.24 8.73 -0.76
N SER A 34 1.49 8.63 -1.85
CA SER A 34 1.99 8.89 -3.20
C SER A 34 2.17 10.39 -3.44
N LEU A 35 2.99 10.77 -4.43
CA LEU A 35 3.16 12.18 -4.81
C LEU A 35 1.86 12.83 -5.30
N ASP A 36 0.93 12.04 -5.84
CA ASP A 36 -0.37 12.53 -6.31
C ASP A 36 -1.29 12.89 -5.13
N GLU A 37 -1.33 12.07 -4.08
CA GLU A 37 -2.08 12.40 -2.87
C GLU A 37 -1.45 13.57 -2.13
N ILE A 38 -0.11 13.61 -2.07
CA ILE A 38 0.62 14.73 -1.44
C ILE A 38 0.34 16.04 -2.18
N ARG A 39 0.16 16.01 -3.51
CA ARG A 39 -0.24 17.19 -4.27
C ARG A 39 -1.57 17.76 -3.79
N VAL A 40 -2.54 16.89 -3.47
CA VAL A 40 -3.84 17.28 -2.91
C VAL A 40 -3.67 17.89 -1.51
N VAL A 41 -2.86 17.25 -0.65
CA VAL A 41 -2.57 17.76 0.71
C VAL A 41 -1.93 19.16 0.66
N LEU A 42 -0.98 19.36 -0.25
CA LEU A 42 -0.24 20.60 -0.37
C LEU A 42 -1.00 21.75 -1.06
N ALA A 43 -2.14 21.46 -1.70
CA ALA A 43 -2.97 22.45 -2.39
C ALA A 43 -3.94 23.21 -1.46
N GLY A 44 -3.93 22.93 -0.15
CA GLY A 44 -4.91 23.34 0.87
C GLY A 44 -5.13 24.84 1.13
N GLY A 45 -5.46 25.62 0.10
CA GLY A 45 -5.83 27.05 0.18
C GLY A 45 -7.30 27.36 -0.13
N ASP A 46 -7.95 26.62 -1.05
CA ASP A 46 -9.34 26.90 -1.49
C ASP A 46 -10.33 25.72 -1.31
N GLN A 47 -9.82 24.52 -1.00
CA GLN A 47 -10.61 23.28 -0.96
C GLN A 47 -10.32 22.48 0.31
N THR A 48 -10.70 23.02 1.47
CA THR A 48 -10.46 22.43 2.81
C THR A 48 -10.94 20.98 3.00
N GLN A 49 -11.79 20.44 2.12
CA GLN A 49 -12.22 19.04 2.17
C GLN A 49 -11.25 18.07 1.48
N GLY A 50 -10.60 18.46 0.39
CA GLY A 50 -9.82 17.52 -0.44
C GLY A 50 -8.61 16.91 0.28
N TRP A 51 -7.93 17.66 1.14
CA TRP A 51 -6.79 17.10 1.89
C TRP A 51 -7.24 16.10 2.97
N ARG A 52 -8.40 16.33 3.61
CA ARG A 52 -8.93 15.40 4.63
C ARG A 52 -9.36 14.10 3.97
N GLU A 53 -10.03 14.18 2.83
CA GLU A 53 -10.41 13.01 2.04
C GLU A 53 -9.18 12.21 1.58
N ALA A 54 -8.12 12.88 1.10
CA ALA A 54 -6.87 12.21 0.73
C ALA A 54 -6.23 11.47 1.91
N VAL A 55 -6.20 12.09 3.10
CA VAL A 55 -5.66 11.45 4.32
C VAL A 55 -6.56 10.31 4.79
N GLN A 56 -7.89 10.46 4.75
CA GLN A 56 -8.84 9.39 5.10
C GLN A 56 -8.72 8.20 4.16
N GLY A 57 -8.63 8.43 2.84
CA GLY A 57 -8.42 7.38 1.86
C GLY A 57 -7.10 6.64 2.08
N ARG A 58 -6.02 7.37 2.40
CA ARG A 58 -4.75 6.74 2.76
C ARG A 58 -4.85 5.92 4.04
N LEU A 59 -5.51 6.44 5.08
CA LEU A 59 -5.72 5.71 6.33
C LEU A 59 -6.48 4.40 6.08
N GLN A 60 -7.57 4.45 5.32
CA GLN A 60 -8.32 3.26 4.95
C GLN A 60 -7.46 2.23 4.19
N ALA A 61 -6.64 2.68 3.23
CA ALA A 61 -5.74 1.79 2.50
C ALA A 61 -4.70 1.12 3.44
N CYS A 62 -4.21 1.85 4.44
CA CYS A 62 -3.33 1.29 5.48
C CYS A 62 -4.08 0.26 6.33
N ASP A 63 -5.31 0.53 6.74
CA ASP A 63 -6.14 -0.41 7.52
C ASP A 63 -6.43 -1.70 6.74
N GLU A 64 -6.74 -1.59 5.45
CA GLU A 64 -6.91 -2.75 4.55
C GLU A 64 -5.63 -3.59 4.45
N GLN A 65 -4.47 -2.93 4.32
CA GLN A 65 -3.18 -3.61 4.29
C GLN A 65 -2.85 -4.28 5.64
N LEU A 66 -3.13 -3.61 6.75
CA LEU A 66 -2.96 -4.17 8.09
C LEU A 66 -3.85 -5.39 8.31
N ALA A 67 -5.11 -5.34 7.88
CA ALA A 67 -6.03 -6.46 7.96
C ALA A 67 -5.51 -7.66 7.16
N ARG A 68 -5.06 -7.43 5.91
CA ARG A 68 -4.47 -8.47 5.07
C ARG A 68 -3.22 -9.09 5.70
N LEU A 69 -2.31 -8.26 6.22
CA LEU A 69 -1.07 -8.73 6.87
C LEU A 69 -1.38 -9.48 8.16
N SER A 70 -2.40 -9.06 8.91
CA SER A 70 -2.83 -9.73 10.14
C SER A 70 -3.38 -11.13 9.84
N SER A 71 -4.22 -11.26 8.80
CA SER A 71 -4.72 -12.57 8.35
C SER A 71 -3.58 -13.48 7.88
N ALA A 72 -2.65 -12.95 7.08
CA ALA A 72 -1.48 -13.70 6.63
C ALA A 72 -0.61 -14.16 7.80
N ARG A 73 -0.37 -13.28 8.78
CA ARG A 73 0.38 -13.62 10.00
C ARG A 73 -0.32 -14.72 10.81
N ALA A 74 -1.63 -14.62 10.99
CA ALA A 74 -2.40 -15.62 11.73
C ALA A 74 -2.34 -16.99 11.04
N TYR A 75 -2.49 -17.01 9.70
CA TYR A 75 -2.34 -18.23 8.91
C TYR A 75 -0.93 -18.84 9.04
N LEU A 76 0.11 -18.04 8.87
CA LEU A 76 1.50 -18.51 9.02
C LEU A 76 1.81 -19.01 10.43
N ALA A 77 1.26 -18.36 11.46
CA ALA A 77 1.40 -18.82 12.84
C ALA A 77 0.74 -20.19 13.03
N HIS A 78 -0.48 -20.39 12.50
CA HIS A 78 -1.16 -21.68 12.54
C HIS A 78 -0.36 -22.79 11.84
N VAL A 79 0.22 -22.50 10.67
CA VAL A 79 1.06 -23.46 9.95
C VAL A 79 2.28 -23.89 10.80
N LEU A 80 2.87 -22.97 11.57
CA LEU A 80 4.00 -23.28 12.47
C LEU A 80 3.59 -24.10 13.71
N GLU A 81 2.33 -24.06 14.13
CA GLU A 81 1.80 -24.91 15.20
C GLU A 81 1.45 -26.33 14.71
N CYS A 82 1.46 -26.56 13.40
CA CYS A 82 1.15 -27.86 12.82
C CYS A 82 2.25 -28.88 13.19
N PRO A 83 1.90 -30.02 13.80
CA PRO A 83 2.88 -31.03 14.19
C PRO A 83 3.38 -31.89 13.01
N SER A 84 2.85 -31.69 11.80
CA SER A 84 3.20 -32.50 10.62
C SER A 84 4.49 -31.98 9.96
N GLU A 85 5.40 -32.90 9.63
CA GLU A 85 6.62 -32.60 8.87
C GLU A 85 6.36 -32.43 7.36
N ASP A 86 5.21 -32.91 6.87
CA ASP A 86 4.73 -32.68 5.50
C ASP A 86 3.25 -32.25 5.52
N PRO A 87 2.97 -30.98 5.88
CA PRO A 87 1.60 -30.48 5.97
C PRO A 87 0.85 -30.57 4.64
N VAL A 88 1.53 -30.48 3.49
CA VAL A 88 0.88 -30.49 2.18
C VAL A 88 0.23 -31.84 1.89
N GLN A 89 0.90 -32.95 2.25
CA GLN A 89 0.37 -34.29 2.02
C GLN A 89 -0.43 -34.84 3.21
N GLN A 90 -0.13 -34.38 4.43
CA GLN A 90 -0.58 -35.02 5.66
C GLN A 90 -1.54 -34.18 6.51
N CYS A 91 -1.73 -32.89 6.19
CA CYS A 91 -2.68 -32.05 6.91
C CYS A 91 -4.06 -32.10 6.24
N PRO A 92 -5.08 -32.77 6.83
CA PRO A 92 -6.41 -32.85 6.24
C PRO A 92 -7.13 -31.49 6.20
N TYR A 93 -6.74 -30.55 7.06
CA TYR A 93 -7.26 -29.18 7.03
C TYR A 93 -6.73 -28.42 5.80
N LEU A 94 -5.41 -28.49 5.56
CA LEU A 94 -4.79 -27.86 4.39
C LEU A 94 -5.28 -28.48 3.09
N ALA A 95 -5.48 -29.81 3.04
CA ALA A 95 -6.03 -30.48 1.87
C ALA A 95 -7.41 -29.90 1.47
N LYS A 96 -8.30 -29.67 2.44
CA LYS A 96 -9.61 -29.04 2.20
C LYS A 96 -9.48 -27.61 1.67
N GLU A 97 -8.61 -26.79 2.28
CA GLU A 97 -8.37 -25.43 1.80
C GLU A 97 -7.82 -25.40 0.36
N ILE A 98 -6.93 -26.33 0.01
CA ILE A 98 -6.42 -26.50 -1.36
C ILE A 98 -7.55 -26.85 -2.33
N ASP A 99 -8.39 -27.82 -1.98
CA ASP A 99 -9.53 -28.25 -2.81
C ASP A 99 -10.54 -27.10 -3.02
N GLU A 100 -10.83 -26.33 -1.98
CA GLU A 100 -11.67 -25.13 -2.07
C GLU A 100 -11.03 -24.08 -2.99
N HIS A 101 -9.73 -23.83 -2.87
CA HIS A 101 -9.02 -22.90 -3.74
C HIS A 101 -9.01 -23.31 -5.21
N LEU A 102 -8.81 -24.60 -5.49
CA LEU A 102 -8.86 -25.15 -6.85
C LEU A 102 -10.27 -25.03 -7.44
N THR A 103 -11.31 -25.16 -6.62
CA THR A 103 -12.71 -25.01 -7.04
C THR A 103 -13.07 -23.54 -7.32
N GLN A 104 -12.51 -22.60 -6.55
CA GLN A 104 -12.78 -21.17 -6.68
C GLN A 104 -11.98 -20.49 -7.80
N ALA A 105 -10.90 -21.09 -8.30
CA ALA A 105 -10.10 -20.51 -9.38
C ALA A 105 -10.89 -20.48 -10.71
N PRO A 106 -11.37 -19.31 -11.18
CA PRO A 106 -12.09 -19.25 -12.44
C PRO A 106 -11.08 -19.24 -13.58
N SER A 107 -11.10 -20.29 -14.42
CA SER A 107 -10.88 -20.30 -15.88
C SER A 107 -9.82 -19.36 -16.52
N ARG A 108 -8.78 -18.92 -15.81
CA ARG A 108 -7.67 -18.12 -16.37
C ARG A 108 -6.73 -18.95 -17.25
N GLN A 109 -6.78 -20.28 -17.16
CA GLN A 109 -5.99 -21.20 -18.00
C GLN A 109 -6.54 -21.37 -19.44
N ALA A 110 -7.79 -20.97 -19.73
CA ALA A 110 -8.40 -21.18 -21.05
C ALA A 110 -7.94 -20.20 -22.16
N ARG A 111 -7.06 -19.22 -21.88
CA ARG A 111 -6.58 -18.23 -22.87
C ARG A 111 -5.18 -18.49 -23.44
N ARG A 112 -4.50 -19.59 -23.06
CA ARG A 112 -3.13 -19.89 -23.50
C ARG A 112 -3.02 -21.06 -24.51
N ALA A 113 -4.13 -21.43 -25.15
CA ALA A 113 -4.17 -22.47 -26.19
C ALA A 113 -4.72 -21.97 -27.54
N VAL A 114 -4.51 -20.69 -27.87
CA VAL A 114 -4.63 -20.18 -29.25
C VAL A 114 -3.41 -19.30 -29.54
N ARG A 115 -2.32 -19.93 -29.97
CA ARG A 115 -1.31 -19.32 -30.82
C ARG A 115 -0.53 -20.38 -31.55
#